data_AF-A0A8J3VSG0-F1
#
_entry.id   AF-A0A8J3VSG0-F1
#
_cell.length_a   1.000
_cell.length_b   1.000
_cell.length_c   1.000
_cell.angle_alpha   90.00
_cell.angle_beta   90.00
_cell.angle_gamma   90.00
#
_symmetry.space_group_name_H-M   'P 1'
#
loop_
_entity.id
_entity.type
_entity.pdbx_description
1 polymer ?
#
loop_
_entity_poly.entity_id
_entity_poly.type
_entity_poly.pdbx_seq_one_letter_code
_entity_poly.pdbx_strand_id
1 'polypeptide(L)'
;MDADRVVEAVRRFVLDPSEDVQRRRDEVDSVTLRTARLSYEIRPAPWSVAAAPWVRDAVRVLADSGNASYLPTFGLLLLSDGDVVFLNDVAAMRQLGRRLGDGLDPVAYAELLAELHYSRGQRDEPVARPSAPGRLIRDPRAFLDRYPFVDPALPRAPEAGDDGRGGTVITFQSFIRYLRVEVGTAIDVYGFTVTAPRGGPATWSVRDEALRIDVPRNRRG
;
A
#
# COMPACT_ATOMS: atom_id res chain seq x y z
N MET A 1 -13.04 -2.24 14.69
CA MET A 1 -13.20 -3.11 13.51
C MET A 1 -14.42 -3.99 13.66
N ASP A 2 -15.37 -3.87 12.73
CA ASP A 2 -16.53 -4.75 12.60
C ASP A 2 -16.13 -6.03 11.84
N ALA A 3 -15.84 -7.11 12.57
CA ALA A 3 -15.25 -8.33 11.99
C ALA A 3 -16.11 -8.97 10.90
N ASP A 4 -17.43 -9.02 11.08
CA ASP A 4 -18.33 -9.66 10.11
C ASP A 4 -18.41 -8.86 8.82
N ARG A 5 -18.55 -7.53 8.92
CA ARG A 5 -18.57 -6.66 7.74
C ARG A 5 -17.25 -6.70 6.98
N VAL A 6 -16.13 -6.77 7.69
CA VAL A 6 -14.80 -6.90 7.06
C VAL A 6 -14.66 -8.27 6.37
N VAL A 7 -15.08 -9.37 7.00
CA VAL A 7 -15.03 -10.70 6.38
C VAL A 7 -15.88 -10.76 5.12
N GLU A 8 -17.07 -10.15 5.11
CA GLU A 8 -17.91 -10.05 3.91
C GLU A 8 -17.23 -9.24 2.79
N ALA A 9 -16.57 -8.13 3.13
CA ALA A 9 -15.76 -7.38 2.16
C ALA A 9 -14.61 -8.21 1.59
N VAL A 10 -13.90 -8.98 2.45
CA VAL A 10 -12.80 -9.86 2.02
C VAL A 10 -13.31 -10.96 1.09
N ARG A 11 -14.44 -11.60 1.40
CA ARG A 11 -15.08 -12.59 0.53
C ARG A 11 -15.42 -12.02 -0.85
N ARG A 12 -15.92 -10.77 -0.89
CA ARG A 12 -16.35 -10.12 -2.13
C ARG A 12 -15.21 -9.66 -3.01
N PHE A 13 -14.14 -9.12 -2.43
CA PHE A 13 -13.10 -8.40 -3.19
C PHE A 13 -11.74 -9.09 -3.21
N VAL A 14 -11.43 -9.94 -2.23
CA VAL A 14 -10.07 -10.48 -2.04
C VAL A 14 -10.00 -11.97 -2.36
N LEU A 15 -11.00 -12.75 -1.94
CA LEU A 15 -11.03 -14.18 -2.23
C LEU A 15 -11.31 -14.43 -3.72
N ASP A 16 -10.67 -15.44 -4.29
CA ASP A 16 -11.08 -15.95 -5.59
C ASP A 16 -12.52 -16.51 -5.47
N PRO A 17 -13.40 -16.29 -6.46
CA PRO A 17 -14.78 -16.80 -6.40
C PRO A 17 -14.90 -18.33 -6.21
N SER A 18 -13.83 -19.09 -6.51
CA SER A 18 -13.75 -20.53 -6.29
C SER A 18 -13.25 -20.94 -4.89
N GLU A 19 -12.85 -19.98 -4.05
CA GLU A 19 -12.34 -20.25 -2.71
C GLU A 19 -13.43 -20.19 -1.64
N ASP A 20 -13.58 -21.29 -0.91
CA ASP A 20 -14.40 -21.35 0.30
C ASP A 20 -13.58 -21.15 1.57
N VAL A 21 -14.15 -20.41 2.52
CA VAL A 21 -13.57 -20.25 3.86
C VAL A 21 -13.79 -21.54 4.65
N GLN A 22 -12.73 -22.30 4.87
CA GLN A 22 -12.75 -23.56 5.64
C GLN A 22 -12.66 -23.32 7.15
N ARG A 23 -11.96 -22.26 7.56
CA ARG A 23 -11.81 -21.89 8.97
C ARG A 23 -11.72 -20.39 9.13
N ARG A 24 -12.42 -19.87 10.15
CA ARG A 24 -12.30 -18.50 10.64
C ARG A 24 -11.78 -18.53 12.08
N ARG A 25 -10.85 -17.65 12.40
CA ARG A 25 -10.39 -17.40 13.77
C ARG A 25 -10.42 -15.90 14.02
N ASP A 26 -11.19 -15.51 15.03
CA ASP A 26 -11.25 -14.12 15.48
C ASP A 26 -10.33 -13.94 16.68
N GLU A 27 -9.52 -12.89 16.63
CA GLU A 27 -8.63 -12.43 17.69
C GLU A 27 -8.97 -10.97 18.01
N VAL A 28 -8.42 -10.43 19.11
CA VAL A 28 -8.76 -9.09 19.61
C VAL A 28 -8.61 -8.01 18.52
N ASP A 29 -7.52 -8.07 17.74
CA ASP A 29 -7.20 -7.07 16.72
C ASP A 29 -7.00 -7.70 15.33
N SER A 30 -7.44 -8.94 15.11
CA SER A 30 -7.27 -9.59 13.82
C SER A 30 -8.31 -10.66 13.54
N VAL A 31 -8.54 -10.94 12.26
CA VAL A 31 -9.30 -12.10 11.79
C VAL A 31 -8.41 -12.89 10.86
N THR A 32 -8.34 -14.20 11.06
CA THR A 32 -7.67 -15.11 10.12
C THR A 32 -8.69 -15.98 9.41
N LEU A 33 -8.68 -15.96 8.08
CA LEU A 33 -9.46 -16.86 7.24
C LEU A 33 -8.54 -17.86 6.58
N ARG A 34 -8.88 -19.15 6.61
CA ARG A 34 -8.15 -20.20 5.90
C ARG A 34 -9.03 -20.76 4.79
N THR A 35 -8.51 -20.74 3.57
CA THR A 35 -9.09 -21.43 2.41
C THR A 35 -8.30 -22.70 2.12
N ALA A 36 -8.69 -23.44 1.08
CA ALA A 36 -7.91 -24.56 0.58
C ALA A 36 -6.51 -24.15 0.06
N ARG A 37 -6.33 -22.88 -0.33
CA ARG A 37 -5.12 -22.40 -1.01
C ARG A 37 -4.26 -21.51 -0.12
N LEU A 38 -4.88 -20.56 0.59
CA LEU A 38 -4.19 -19.48 1.30
C LEU A 38 -4.76 -19.29 2.71
N SER A 39 -3.94 -18.70 3.57
CA SER A 39 -4.34 -18.12 4.85
C SER A 39 -4.36 -16.61 4.71
N TYR A 40 -5.46 -15.96 5.04
CA TYR A 40 -5.63 -14.51 4.97
C TYR A 40 -5.65 -13.94 6.38
N GLU A 41 -4.62 -13.16 6.71
CA GLU A 41 -4.54 -12.39 7.93
C GLU A 41 -5.10 -10.99 7.70
N ILE A 42 -6.17 -10.66 8.42
CA ILE A 42 -6.94 -9.41 8.29
C ILE A 42 -6.71 -8.59 9.55
N ARG A 43 -6.21 -7.36 9.40
CA ARG A 43 -5.89 -6.47 10.51
C ARG A 43 -6.26 -5.03 10.21
N PRO A 44 -6.56 -4.21 11.24
CA PRO A 44 -6.58 -2.76 11.07
C PRO A 44 -5.28 -2.27 10.43
N ALA A 45 -5.41 -1.48 9.37
CA ALA A 45 -4.26 -0.87 8.71
C ALA A 45 -3.89 0.42 9.43
N PRO A 46 -2.60 0.65 9.76
CA PRO A 46 -2.14 1.87 10.41
C PRO A 46 -1.99 3.04 9.42
N TRP A 47 -2.88 3.12 8.42
CA TRP A 47 -2.84 4.19 7.42
C TRP A 47 -3.42 5.47 7.98
N SER A 48 -2.80 6.59 7.61
CA SER A 48 -3.22 7.94 8.01
C SER A 48 -4.66 8.24 7.55
N VAL A 49 -5.12 7.62 6.45
CA VAL A 49 -6.49 7.77 5.93
C VAL A 49 -7.55 7.24 6.91
N ALA A 50 -7.19 6.34 7.83
CA ALA A 50 -8.11 5.78 8.82
C ALA A 50 -8.64 6.84 9.81
N ALA A 51 -7.93 7.96 9.96
CA ALA A 51 -8.36 9.07 10.81
C ALA A 51 -9.38 10.00 10.13
N ALA A 52 -9.64 9.82 8.82
CA ALA A 52 -10.59 10.66 8.11
C ALA A 52 -12.03 10.32 8.54
N PRO A 53 -12.91 11.33 8.76
CA PRO A 53 -14.25 11.11 9.33
C PRO A 53 -15.21 10.30 8.43
N TRP A 54 -14.91 10.23 7.14
CA TRP A 54 -15.66 9.44 6.16
C TRP A 54 -15.18 7.97 6.07
N VAL A 55 -14.10 7.61 6.77
CA VAL A 55 -13.60 6.25 6.92
C VAL A 55 -14.04 5.71 8.27
N ARG A 56 -14.72 4.56 8.25
CA ARG A 56 -15.11 3.83 9.46
C ARG A 56 -14.01 2.87 9.91
N ASP A 57 -13.48 2.08 8.98
CA ASP A 57 -12.37 1.16 9.24
C ASP A 57 -11.44 1.12 8.03
N ALA A 58 -10.12 1.08 8.26
CA ALA A 58 -9.12 0.80 7.25
C ALA A 58 -8.49 -0.56 7.55
N VAL A 59 -8.43 -1.43 6.54
CA VAL A 59 -8.05 -2.84 6.73
C VAL A 59 -6.98 -3.23 5.75
N ARG A 60 -5.95 -3.90 6.27
CA ARG A 60 -4.92 -4.61 5.50
C ARG A 60 -5.21 -6.10 5.56
N VAL A 61 -5.13 -6.76 4.41
CA VAL A 61 -5.22 -8.21 4.30
C VAL A 61 -3.91 -8.74 3.73
N LEU A 62 -3.29 -9.67 4.43
CA LEU A 62 -2.10 -10.38 3.97
C LEU A 62 -2.50 -11.81 3.63
N ALA A 63 -2.28 -12.23 2.38
CA ALA A 63 -2.49 -13.62 1.98
C ALA A 63 -1.18 -14.39 2.05
N ASP A 64 -1.19 -15.55 2.72
CA ASP A 64 -0.04 -16.42 2.90
C ASP A 64 -0.31 -17.80 2.32
N SER A 65 0.61 -18.28 1.48
CA SER A 65 0.59 -19.64 0.92
C SER A 65 1.40 -20.64 1.74
N GLY A 66 2.04 -20.21 2.82
CA GLY A 66 3.03 -20.98 3.58
C GLY A 66 4.42 -20.98 2.93
N ASN A 67 4.56 -20.45 1.71
CA ASN A 67 5.85 -20.23 1.06
C ASN A 67 6.32 -18.81 1.39
N ALA A 68 7.36 -18.72 2.24
CA ALA A 68 7.85 -17.52 2.93
C ALA A 68 8.31 -16.32 2.07
N SER A 69 8.02 -16.29 0.76
CA SER A 69 8.55 -15.30 -0.18
C SER A 69 7.50 -14.45 -0.89
N TYR A 70 6.21 -14.80 -0.80
CA TYR A 70 5.15 -14.07 -1.53
C TYR A 70 3.89 -13.94 -0.68
N LEU A 71 3.71 -12.77 -0.06
CA LEU A 71 2.49 -12.42 0.66
C LEU A 71 1.76 -11.28 -0.07
N PRO A 72 0.79 -11.58 -0.97
CA PRO A 72 -0.07 -10.55 -1.53
C PRO A 72 -0.69 -9.69 -0.43
N THR A 73 -0.52 -8.37 -0.54
CA THR A 73 -1.14 -7.39 0.34
C THR A 73 -2.35 -6.77 -0.35
N PHE A 74 -3.48 -6.76 0.33
CA PHE A 74 -4.69 -6.09 -0.11
C PHE A 74 -5.13 -5.01 0.88
N GLY A 75 -5.81 -3.99 0.38
CA GLY A 75 -6.38 -2.92 1.17
C GLY A 75 -7.87 -2.71 0.96
N LEU A 76 -8.57 -2.45 2.07
CA LEU A 76 -9.99 -2.13 2.08
C LEU A 76 -10.21 -0.87 2.94
N LEU A 77 -11.01 0.07 2.46
CA LEU A 77 -11.62 1.10 3.30
C LEU A 77 -13.11 0.82 3.42
N LEU A 78 -13.59 0.66 4.65
CA LEU A 78 -15.00 0.63 4.95
C LEU A 78 -15.41 2.07 5.26
N LEU A 79 -16.34 2.60 4.48
CA LEU A 79 -16.79 3.97 4.58
C LEU A 79 -17.91 4.10 5.61
N SER A 80 -18.04 5.31 6.17
CA SER A 80 -19.05 5.65 7.18
C SER A 80 -20.48 5.53 6.65
N ASP A 81 -20.69 5.62 5.33
CA ASP A 81 -21.99 5.50 4.66
C ASP A 81 -22.43 4.05 4.39
N GLY A 82 -21.55 3.07 4.57
CA GLY A 82 -21.85 1.66 4.26
C GLY A 82 -21.00 1.08 3.13
N ASP A 83 -20.41 1.93 2.29
CA ASP A 83 -19.66 1.47 1.12
C ASP A 83 -18.29 0.88 1.49
N VAL A 84 -17.71 0.15 0.53
CA VAL A 84 -16.39 -0.46 0.65
C VAL A 84 -15.56 -0.11 -0.58
N VAL A 85 -14.37 0.42 -0.35
CA VAL A 85 -13.40 0.73 -1.41
C VAL A 85 -12.31 -0.34 -1.39
N PHE A 86 -12.19 -1.10 -2.48
CA PHE A 86 -11.09 -2.03 -2.68
C PHE A 86 -9.88 -1.30 -3.25
N LEU A 87 -8.87 -1.08 -2.42
CA LEU A 87 -7.75 -0.21 -2.72
C LEU A 87 -6.76 -0.78 -3.74
N ASN A 88 -6.81 -2.08 -4.04
CA ASN A 88 -5.98 -2.66 -5.10
C ASN A 88 -6.59 -2.46 -6.49
N ASP A 89 -7.86 -2.06 -6.61
CA ASP A 89 -8.43 -1.63 -7.88
C ASP A 89 -7.93 -0.22 -8.25
N VAL A 90 -7.29 -0.10 -9.42
CA VAL A 90 -6.81 1.20 -9.94
C VAL A 90 -7.97 2.17 -10.12
N ALA A 91 -9.11 1.72 -10.62
CA ALA A 91 -10.25 2.61 -10.82
C ALA A 91 -10.71 3.17 -9.46
N ALA A 92 -10.90 2.32 -8.46
CA ALA A 92 -11.21 2.73 -7.09
C ALA A 92 -10.17 3.71 -6.51
N MET A 93 -8.87 3.45 -6.67
CA MET A 93 -7.82 4.36 -6.20
C MET A 93 -7.82 5.71 -6.90
N ARG A 94 -8.03 5.73 -8.22
CA ARG A 94 -8.19 6.97 -8.99
C ARG A 94 -9.41 7.75 -8.52
N GLN A 95 -10.54 7.08 -8.27
CA GLN A 95 -11.76 7.69 -7.74
C GLN A 95 -11.55 8.25 -6.34
N LEU A 96 -10.85 7.53 -5.46
CA LEU A 96 -10.50 8.01 -4.13
C LEU A 96 -9.72 9.32 -4.19
N GLY A 97 -8.83 9.46 -5.18
CA GLY A 97 -8.06 10.67 -5.42
C GLY A 97 -8.88 11.94 -5.71
N ARG A 98 -10.16 11.83 -6.09
CA ARG A 98 -11.08 12.99 -6.18
C ARG A 98 -11.14 13.78 -4.88
N ARG A 99 -11.01 13.08 -3.75
CA ARG A 99 -11.09 13.66 -2.40
C ARG A 99 -9.87 14.50 -2.04
N LEU A 100 -8.79 14.49 -2.83
CA LEU A 100 -7.63 15.36 -2.59
C LEU A 100 -8.00 16.85 -2.63
N GLY A 101 -9.00 17.22 -3.45
CA GLY A 101 -9.60 18.56 -3.44
C GLY A 101 -10.63 18.80 -2.33
N ASP A 102 -11.08 17.75 -1.64
CA ASP A 102 -12.19 17.74 -0.67
C ASP A 102 -11.74 17.26 0.72
N GLY A 103 -10.47 17.49 1.07
CA GLY A 103 -9.95 17.28 2.44
C GLY A 103 -9.31 15.91 2.73
N LEU A 104 -9.08 15.05 1.73
CA LEU A 104 -8.16 13.92 1.88
C LEU A 104 -6.72 14.45 1.99
N ASP A 105 -6.03 14.08 3.07
CA ASP A 105 -4.61 14.38 3.25
C ASP A 105 -3.78 13.78 2.08
N PRO A 106 -3.04 14.61 1.31
CA PRO A 106 -2.14 14.14 0.26
C PRO A 106 -1.14 13.08 0.72
N VAL A 107 -0.62 13.19 1.94
CA VAL A 107 0.33 12.22 2.50
C VAL A 107 -0.35 10.89 2.79
N ALA A 108 -1.61 10.92 3.25
CA ALA A 108 -2.40 9.70 3.44
C ALA A 108 -2.67 8.99 2.11
N TYR A 109 -2.96 9.73 1.03
CA TYR A 109 -3.12 9.13 -0.30
C TYR A 109 -1.80 8.54 -0.83
N ALA A 110 -0.68 9.25 -0.63
CA ALA A 110 0.66 8.77 -0.98
C ALA A 110 1.03 7.48 -0.23
N GLU A 111 0.65 7.36 1.06
CA GLU A 111 0.86 6.16 1.86
C GLU A 111 0.15 4.94 1.27
N LEU A 112 -1.10 5.09 0.82
CA LEU A 112 -1.86 4.00 0.17
C LEU A 112 -1.20 3.57 -1.15
N LEU A 113 -0.80 4.53 -1.99
CA LEU A 113 -0.12 4.24 -3.26
C LEU A 113 1.24 3.58 -3.05
N ALA A 114 2.04 4.10 -2.12
CA ALA A 114 3.36 3.56 -1.79
C ALA A 114 3.28 2.10 -1.34
N GLU A 115 2.23 1.74 -0.60
CA GLU A 115 2.06 0.39 -0.08
C GLU A 115 1.51 -0.60 -1.12
N LEU A 116 0.48 -0.20 -1.85
CA LEU A 116 -0.34 -1.11 -2.66
C LEU A 116 -0.06 -1.03 -4.17
N HIS A 117 0.55 0.05 -4.66
CA HIS A 117 0.71 0.34 -6.09
C HIS A 117 2.16 0.60 -6.50
N TYR A 118 3.12 -0.05 -5.84
CA TYR A 118 4.50 -0.08 -6.33
C TYR A 118 4.65 -1.24 -7.33
N SER A 119 5.18 -1.00 -8.54
CA SER A 119 5.52 -2.12 -9.44
C SER A 119 6.78 -1.88 -10.25
N ARG A 120 7.63 -2.91 -10.24
CA ARG A 120 8.59 -3.21 -11.29
C ARG A 120 7.87 -4.13 -12.29
N GLY A 121 7.57 -3.63 -13.48
CA GLY A 121 7.19 -4.47 -14.63
C GLY A 121 5.74 -4.39 -15.11
N GLN A 122 4.82 -3.73 -14.41
CA GLN A 122 3.47 -3.46 -14.91
C GLN A 122 3.10 -2.02 -14.57
N ARG A 123 3.50 -1.09 -15.44
CA ARG A 123 3.26 0.35 -15.25
C ARG A 123 1.81 0.76 -15.49
N ASP A 124 0.97 -0.17 -15.98
CA ASP A 124 -0.44 0.04 -16.33
C ASP A 124 -1.42 -0.91 -15.62
N GLU A 125 -0.94 -1.85 -14.79
CA GLU A 125 -1.79 -2.74 -14.02
C GLU A 125 -1.43 -2.62 -12.53
N PRO A 126 -2.42 -2.52 -11.62
CA PRO A 126 -2.13 -2.62 -10.20
C PRO A 126 -1.44 -3.94 -9.96
N VAL A 127 -0.37 -3.94 -9.16
CA VAL A 127 0.15 -5.20 -8.64
C VAL A 127 -0.91 -5.73 -7.69
N ALA A 128 -1.73 -6.66 -8.18
CA ALA A 128 -2.71 -7.36 -7.36
C ALA A 128 -2.03 -8.14 -6.21
N ARG A 129 -0.70 -8.31 -6.25
CA ARG A 129 0.08 -9.21 -5.39
C ARG A 129 1.54 -8.74 -5.15
N PRO A 130 1.79 -7.61 -4.48
CA PRO A 130 3.15 -7.25 -4.12
C PRO A 130 3.75 -8.34 -3.23
N SER A 131 4.98 -8.80 -3.49
CA SER A 131 5.63 -9.85 -2.67
C SER A 131 5.98 -9.35 -1.26
N ALA A 132 6.04 -8.04 -1.07
CA ALA A 132 6.12 -7.34 0.21
C ALA A 132 5.43 -5.98 0.10
N PRO A 133 4.68 -5.47 1.08
CA PRO A 133 4.12 -4.11 1.00
C PRO A 133 5.22 -3.07 0.83
N GLY A 134 5.02 -2.11 -0.08
CA GLY A 134 5.89 -0.96 -0.20
C GLY A 134 5.70 0.00 0.95
N ARG A 135 6.56 1.00 1.07
CA ARG A 135 6.51 1.98 2.17
C ARG A 135 6.84 3.36 1.67
N LEU A 136 6.07 4.35 2.13
CA LEU A 136 6.35 5.76 1.88
C LEU A 136 7.65 6.16 2.61
N ILE A 137 8.54 6.86 1.91
CA ILE A 137 9.64 7.60 2.54
C ILE A 137 9.04 8.90 3.07
N ARG A 138 8.45 8.83 4.26
CA ARG A 138 7.78 9.98 4.90
C ARG A 138 8.78 10.98 5.49
N ASP A 139 9.84 10.45 6.10
CA ASP A 139 10.92 11.21 6.71
C ASP A 139 12.26 10.71 6.15
N PRO A 140 12.93 11.50 5.29
CA PRO A 140 14.23 11.14 4.71
C PRO A 140 15.30 10.85 5.75
N ARG A 141 15.30 11.56 6.89
CA ARG A 141 16.28 11.37 7.95
C ARG A 141 16.07 10.02 8.64
N ALA A 142 14.83 9.74 9.06
CA ALA A 142 14.52 8.44 9.67
C ALA A 142 14.78 7.27 8.70
N PHE A 143 14.59 7.48 7.40
CA PHE A 143 14.93 6.51 6.37
C PHE A 143 16.45 6.27 6.30
N LEU A 144 17.27 7.34 6.25
CA LEU A 144 18.73 7.23 6.21
C LEU A 144 19.31 6.67 7.51
N ASP A 145 18.73 7.00 8.67
CA ASP A 145 19.12 6.41 9.96
C ASP A 145 18.94 4.88 9.94
N ARG A 146 17.88 4.40 9.27
CA ARG A 146 17.62 2.96 9.09
C ARG A 146 18.44 2.33 7.97
N TYR A 147 18.77 3.08 6.93
CA TYR A 147 19.46 2.63 5.73
C TYR A 147 20.64 3.55 5.37
N PRO A 148 21.70 3.59 6.21
CA PRO A 148 22.78 4.57 6.09
C PRO A 148 23.69 4.37 4.86
N PHE A 149 23.52 3.24 4.16
CA PHE A 149 24.22 2.90 2.92
C PHE A 149 23.50 3.41 1.66
N VAL A 150 22.30 3.98 1.79
CA VAL A 150 21.60 4.63 0.68
C VAL A 150 22.22 6.01 0.45
N ASP A 151 22.34 6.42 -0.82
CA ASP A 151 22.79 7.76 -1.18
C ASP A 151 21.93 8.83 -0.47
N PRO A 152 22.53 9.72 0.36
CA PRO A 152 21.78 10.73 1.10
C PRO A 152 21.07 11.76 0.21
N ALA A 153 21.45 11.89 -1.08
CA ALA A 153 20.75 12.75 -2.04
C ALA A 153 19.47 12.12 -2.60
N LEU A 154 19.26 10.81 -2.37
CA LEU A 154 18.13 10.07 -2.93
C LEU A 154 16.80 10.34 -2.20
N PRO A 155 16.68 10.15 -0.87
CA PRO A 155 15.39 10.25 -0.19
C PRO A 155 14.90 11.70 -0.06
N ARG A 156 13.64 11.93 -0.43
CA ARG A 156 12.94 13.21 -0.37
C ARG A 156 11.61 13.04 0.37
N ALA A 157 11.23 14.05 1.13
CA ALA A 157 9.93 14.07 1.80
C ALA A 157 8.80 14.18 0.75
N PRO A 158 7.59 13.70 1.06
CA PRO A 158 6.42 13.93 0.22
C PRO A 158 6.12 15.43 0.13
N GLU A 159 5.87 15.90 -1.08
CA GLU A 159 5.48 17.28 -1.37
C GLU A 159 4.11 17.27 -2.03
N ALA A 160 3.25 18.21 -1.62
CA ALA A 160 1.95 18.42 -2.23
C ALA A 160 1.79 19.90 -2.59
N GLY A 161 1.18 20.18 -3.73
CA GLY A 161 0.96 21.52 -4.24
C GLY A 161 -0.24 21.60 -5.18
N ASP A 162 -0.44 22.77 -5.76
CA ASP A 162 -1.49 23.04 -6.76
C ASP A 162 -0.93 22.80 -8.18
N ASP A 163 -1.76 22.27 -9.09
CA ASP A 163 -1.40 22.05 -10.51
C ASP A 163 -1.45 23.33 -11.38
N GLY A 164 -1.72 24.49 -10.76
CA GLY A 164 -1.92 25.77 -11.42
C GLY A 164 -3.34 25.96 -11.98
N ARG A 165 -4.22 24.97 -11.81
CA ARG A 165 -5.62 24.95 -12.28
C ARG A 165 -6.59 24.60 -11.15
N GLY A 166 -6.14 24.63 -9.89
CA GLY A 166 -6.95 24.27 -8.73
C GLY A 166 -7.05 22.77 -8.47
N GLY A 167 -6.25 21.95 -9.16
CA GLY A 167 -6.05 20.54 -8.87
C GLY A 167 -4.84 20.32 -7.95
N THR A 168 -4.69 19.10 -7.44
CA THR A 168 -3.62 18.71 -6.53
C THR A 168 -2.53 17.95 -7.27
N VAL A 169 -1.27 18.31 -7.05
CA VAL A 169 -0.09 17.51 -7.43
C VAL A 169 0.58 16.99 -6.18
N ILE A 170 0.97 15.72 -6.18
CA ILE A 170 1.73 15.09 -5.10
C ILE A 170 2.97 14.45 -5.70
N THR A 171 4.15 14.76 -5.17
CA THR A 171 5.39 14.05 -5.50
C THR A 171 5.95 13.41 -4.25
N PHE A 172 6.26 12.12 -4.31
CA PHE A 172 6.79 11.40 -3.16
C PHE A 172 7.66 10.22 -3.61
N GLN A 173 8.35 9.60 -2.65
CA GLN A 173 9.08 8.37 -2.89
C GLN A 173 8.54 7.23 -2.04
N SER A 174 8.55 6.04 -2.61
CA SER A 174 8.34 4.80 -1.88
C SER A 174 9.58 3.93 -1.99
N PHE A 175 9.71 2.97 -1.09
CA PHE A 175 10.71 1.92 -1.19
C PHE A 175 10.13 0.57 -0.88
N ILE A 176 10.74 -0.46 -1.45
CA ILE A 176 10.48 -1.86 -1.13
C ILE A 176 11.76 -2.51 -0.68
N ARG A 177 11.66 -3.42 0.28
CA ARG A 177 12.76 -4.24 0.76
C ARG A 177 12.42 -5.71 0.51
N TYR A 178 13.24 -6.41 -0.23
CA TYR A 178 12.99 -7.80 -0.61
C TYR A 178 14.25 -8.66 -0.49
N LEU A 179 14.05 -9.96 -0.31
CA LEU A 179 15.13 -10.94 -0.26
C LEU A 179 15.43 -11.46 -1.67
N ARG A 180 16.71 -11.54 -2.03
CA ARG A 180 17.20 -12.25 -3.22
C ARG A 180 17.96 -13.48 -2.76
N VAL A 181 17.57 -14.63 -3.28
CA VAL A 181 17.92 -15.98 -2.79
C VAL A 181 19.45 -16.21 -2.67
N GLU A 182 20.27 -15.46 -3.41
CA GLU A 182 21.74 -15.62 -3.37
C GLU A 182 22.50 -14.37 -2.90
N VAL A 183 21.95 -13.18 -3.17
CA VAL A 183 22.63 -11.89 -2.99
C VAL A 183 22.23 -11.19 -1.67
N GLY A 184 21.28 -11.77 -0.92
CA GLY A 184 20.77 -11.19 0.31
C GLY A 184 19.66 -10.16 0.07
N THR A 185 19.46 -9.24 1.00
CA THR A 185 18.38 -8.25 0.91
C THR A 185 18.76 -7.10 -0.02
N ALA A 186 17.80 -6.62 -0.80
CA ALA A 186 17.93 -5.40 -1.58
C ALA A 186 16.77 -4.43 -1.31
N ILE A 187 17.01 -3.15 -1.64
CA ILE A 187 16.03 -2.09 -1.64
C ILE A 187 15.88 -1.54 -3.07
N ASP A 188 14.64 -1.35 -3.52
CA ASP A 188 14.33 -0.51 -4.66
C ASP A 188 13.60 0.75 -4.16
N VAL A 189 13.88 1.90 -4.74
CA VAL A 189 13.25 3.19 -4.45
C VAL A 189 12.57 3.68 -5.72
N TYR A 190 11.30 4.06 -5.59
CA TYR A 190 10.44 4.52 -6.67
C TYR A 190 9.96 5.94 -6.40
N GLY A 191 9.98 6.79 -7.41
CA GLY A 191 9.41 8.13 -7.40
C GLY A 191 7.99 8.09 -7.96
N PHE A 192 7.07 8.77 -7.30
CA PHE A 192 5.69 8.92 -7.72
C PHE A 192 5.40 10.39 -8.02
N THR A 193 4.60 10.61 -9.04
CA THR A 193 3.92 11.89 -9.29
C THR A 193 2.44 11.59 -9.48
N VAL A 194 1.61 12.18 -8.63
CA VAL A 194 0.15 12.09 -8.66
C VAL A 194 -0.39 13.43 -9.12
N THR A 195 -1.38 13.41 -10.00
CA THR A 195 -2.15 14.59 -10.39
C THR A 195 -3.63 14.29 -10.25
N ALA A 196 -4.34 15.13 -9.51
CA ALA A 196 -5.77 15.04 -9.28
C ALA A 196 -6.42 16.39 -9.65
N PRO A 197 -7.10 16.49 -10.81
CA PRO A 197 -7.87 17.67 -11.14
C PRO A 197 -8.95 17.94 -10.08
N ARG A 198 -9.39 19.20 -9.94
CA ARG A 198 -10.48 19.55 -9.03
C ARG A 198 -11.73 18.70 -9.28
N GLY A 199 -12.14 17.90 -8.29
CA GLY A 199 -13.28 16.97 -8.38
C GLY A 199 -13.09 15.80 -9.37
N GLY A 200 -11.92 15.71 -10.01
CA GLY A 200 -11.57 14.70 -11.01
C GLY A 200 -10.77 13.53 -10.40
N PRO A 201 -10.84 12.35 -11.02
CA PRO A 201 -10.06 11.20 -10.54
C PRO A 201 -8.57 11.50 -10.63
N ALA A 202 -7.80 11.00 -9.67
CA ALA A 202 -6.35 11.09 -9.71
C ALA A 202 -5.78 10.22 -10.82
N THR A 203 -4.60 10.59 -11.29
CA THR A 203 -3.72 9.78 -12.14
C THR A 203 -2.33 9.83 -11.53
N TRP A 204 -1.49 8.84 -11.83
CA TRP A 204 -0.12 8.84 -11.33
C TRP A 204 0.84 8.17 -12.31
N SER A 205 2.10 8.59 -12.21
CA SER A 205 3.23 7.96 -12.89
C SER A 205 4.26 7.51 -11.87
N VAL A 206 4.93 6.40 -12.15
CA VAL A 206 5.99 5.83 -11.32
C VAL A 206 7.29 5.78 -12.09
N ARG A 207 8.39 6.20 -11.46
CA ARG A 207 9.75 6.11 -12.01
C ARG A 207 10.66 5.34 -11.08
N ASP A 208 11.60 4.62 -11.67
CA ASP A 208 12.66 3.95 -10.93
C ASP A 208 13.72 4.99 -10.55
N GLU A 209 13.90 5.28 -9.25
CA GLU A 209 14.88 6.27 -8.78
C GLU A 209 16.22 5.60 -8.46
N ALA A 210 16.15 4.45 -7.78
CA ALA A 210 17.29 3.60 -7.52
C ALA A 210 16.83 2.16 -7.38
N LEU A 211 17.57 1.23 -7.99
CA LEU A 211 17.17 -0.16 -8.03
C LEU A 211 18.30 -1.03 -7.50
N ARG A 212 17.93 -2.07 -6.75
CA ARG A 212 18.83 -3.11 -6.24
C ARG A 212 19.95 -2.54 -5.39
N ILE A 213 19.63 -1.61 -4.49
CA ILE A 213 20.57 -1.15 -3.47
C ILE A 213 20.77 -2.32 -2.49
N ASP A 214 21.99 -2.85 -2.46
CA ASP A 214 22.32 -3.99 -1.63
C ASP A 214 22.34 -3.57 -0.15
N VAL A 215 21.58 -4.29 0.67
CA VAL A 215 21.65 -4.11 2.13
C VAL A 215 22.88 -4.88 2.62
N PRO A 216 23.89 -4.20 3.19
CA PRO A 216 25.08 -4.87 3.69
C PRO A 216 24.71 -5.97 4.68
N ARG A 217 25.27 -7.17 4.51
CA ARG A 217 25.17 -8.21 5.52
C ARG A 217 25.96 -7.72 6.73
N ASN A 218 25.30 -7.44 7.85
CA ASN A 218 26.01 -7.19 9.11
C ASN A 218 26.88 -8.42 9.39
N ARG A 219 28.20 -8.29 9.21
CA ARG A 219 29.16 -9.21 9.84
C ARG A 219 28.98 -8.98 11.33
N ARG A 220 28.29 -9.88 12.02
CA ARG A 220 28.40 -9.97 13.47
C ARG A 220 29.89 -10.23 13.74
N GLY A 221 30.58 -9.22 14.26
CA GLY A 221 31.85 -9.40 14.95
C GLY A 221 31.64 -10.08 16.29
#